data_AF-A0A9Q9XC40-F1
#
_entry.id   AF-A0A9Q9XC40-F1
#
_cell.length_a   1.000
_cell.length_b   1.000
_cell.length_c   1.000
_cell.angle_alpha   90.00
_cell.angle_beta   90.00
_cell.angle_gamma   90.00
#
_symmetry.space_group_name_H-M   'P 1'
#
loop_
_entity.id
_entity.type
_entity.pdbx_description
1 polymer ?
#
loop_
_entity_poly.entity_id
_entity_poly.type
_entity_poly.pdbx_seq_one_letter_code
_entity_poly.pdbx_strand_id
1 'polypeptide(L)'
;MNRNRYTLQEPDVKEYLVKGDRFTKWKEDSKKTTPVTMKMDPKGFYLYWINQSKETEFLDIATIRDTRAGKYAKLPKHPKVRNVFNMDFPDSHHLAKALTIVTGPDTVNLTYHNFFAAKEVAQTWADDILAIAYNTLRANACRQVFLEKVYVRLSLQTNKDGKIPVKNILKMFPADKKRVEAALAAANLPKGKFDTIKPDVFTEAAFKTFILHLCPRPEINEIFTSFTKGKGFMTKEMLTKFLNEKQRDSRLNEELFPLVRPEQVKNLIEKYEPSSSNASRGQISPEGLMFYLMGSETSVVKLDKLAQSHDMTQPIPHYFIKSSHNTYLTAGQLTGVSSPEMYRQCLLAGCRCLELDCWKGKPPDEEPIITHGFTMTTEILFKVSSSNQSSLAQSRCDYGMRSGSSL
;
A
#
# COMPACT_ATOMS: atom_id res chain seq x y z
N MET A 1 -16.12 -4.19 -31.97
CA MET A 1 -15.03 -3.45 -31.30
C MET A 1 -14.53 -4.27 -30.12
N ASN A 2 -13.45 -5.03 -30.29
CA ASN A 2 -12.78 -5.71 -29.18
C ASN A 2 -12.08 -4.65 -28.33
N ARG A 3 -12.77 -4.08 -27.34
CA ARG A 3 -12.08 -3.45 -26.22
C ARG A 3 -11.43 -4.60 -25.45
N ASN A 4 -10.12 -4.77 -25.58
CA ASN A 4 -9.35 -5.56 -24.62
C ASN A 4 -9.72 -5.03 -23.24
N ARG A 5 -10.46 -5.82 -22.44
CA ARG A 5 -10.78 -5.45 -21.07
C ARG A 5 -9.46 -5.49 -20.32
N TYR A 6 -8.89 -4.32 -20.03
CA TYR A 6 -7.70 -4.23 -19.21
C TYR A 6 -8.09 -4.66 -17.79
N THR A 7 -7.56 -5.81 -17.36
CA THR A 7 -7.79 -6.35 -16.03
C THR A 7 -6.57 -6.04 -15.17
N LEU A 8 -6.77 -5.26 -14.11
CA LEU A 8 -5.73 -5.05 -13.11
C LEU A 8 -5.36 -6.38 -12.46
N GLN A 9 -4.06 -6.59 -12.25
CA GLN A 9 -3.53 -7.82 -11.65
C GLN A 9 -3.20 -7.61 -10.17
N GLU A 10 -3.28 -8.69 -9.40
CA GLU A 10 -2.76 -8.72 -8.03
C GLU A 10 -1.24 -8.42 -8.03
N PRO A 11 -0.68 -7.90 -6.92
CA PRO A 11 0.75 -7.71 -6.80
C PRO A 11 1.50 -9.03 -6.94
N ASP A 12 2.54 -9.05 -7.76
CA ASP A 12 3.42 -10.20 -7.92
C ASP A 12 4.54 -10.16 -6.87
N VAL A 13 4.36 -10.94 -5.79
CA VAL A 13 5.34 -11.03 -4.71
C VAL A 13 6.34 -12.13 -5.02
N LYS A 14 7.54 -11.74 -5.43
CA LYS A 14 8.61 -12.67 -5.78
C LYS A 14 9.06 -13.50 -4.58
N GLU A 15 9.40 -14.76 -4.82
CA GLU A 15 9.80 -15.72 -3.77
C GLU A 15 11.03 -15.24 -2.98
N TYR A 16 11.96 -14.52 -3.62
CA TYR A 16 13.15 -14.01 -2.93
C TYR A 16 12.81 -12.94 -1.89
N LEU A 17 11.75 -12.14 -2.09
CA LEU A 17 11.29 -11.17 -1.09
C LEU A 17 10.72 -11.89 0.14
N VAL A 18 10.03 -13.01 -0.08
CA VAL A 18 9.46 -13.85 1.00
C VAL A 18 10.56 -14.61 1.74
N LYS A 19 11.53 -15.19 1.02
CA LYS A 19 12.72 -15.83 1.60
C LYS A 19 13.57 -14.83 2.39
N GLY A 20 13.67 -13.61 1.87
CA GLY A 20 14.36 -12.48 2.48
C GLY A 20 15.86 -12.46 2.25
N ASP A 21 16.43 -11.27 2.38
CA ASP A 21 17.87 -11.02 2.25
C ASP A 21 18.43 -10.31 3.48
N ARG A 22 19.75 -10.42 3.66
CA ARG A 22 20.46 -9.74 4.76
C ARG A 22 20.80 -8.31 4.36
N PHE A 23 20.49 -7.39 5.25
CA PHE A 23 20.80 -5.96 5.13
C PHE A 23 21.44 -5.45 6.41
N THR A 24 22.08 -4.29 6.32
CA THR A 24 22.55 -3.52 7.46
C THR A 24 21.80 -2.19 7.48
N LYS A 25 20.91 -2.02 8.46
CA LYS A 25 20.14 -0.78 8.66
C LYS A 25 21.01 0.30 9.32
N TRP A 26 20.86 1.54 8.89
CA TRP A 26 21.52 2.70 9.50
C TRP A 26 20.59 3.93 9.52
N LYS A 27 20.95 4.95 10.32
CA LYS A 27 20.20 6.22 10.44
C LYS A 27 21.17 7.40 10.30
N GLU A 28 20.71 8.51 9.71
CA GLU A 28 21.54 9.69 9.39
C GLU A 28 22.25 10.25 10.63
N ASP A 29 21.54 10.34 11.76
CA ASP A 29 22.07 10.89 13.01
C ASP A 29 22.63 9.82 13.97
N SER A 30 22.91 8.60 13.47
CA SER A 30 23.40 7.50 14.30
C SER A 30 24.81 7.09 13.93
N LYS A 31 25.60 6.76 14.96
CA LYS A 31 26.92 6.13 14.81
C LYS A 31 26.84 4.59 14.74
N LYS A 32 25.63 4.03 14.88
CA LYS A 32 25.39 2.59 14.98
C LYS A 32 24.74 2.07 13.70
N THR A 33 25.12 0.86 13.33
CA THR A 33 24.47 0.07 12.30
C THR A 33 23.85 -1.17 12.93
N THR A 34 22.79 -1.69 12.34
CA THR A 34 22.08 -2.87 12.84
C THR A 34 21.91 -3.87 11.72
N PRO A 35 22.56 -5.05 11.79
CA PRO A 35 22.28 -6.15 10.87
C PRO A 35 20.85 -6.65 11.04
N VAL A 36 20.14 -6.79 9.92
CA VAL A 36 18.76 -7.26 9.87
C VAL A 36 18.57 -8.24 8.72
N THR A 37 17.56 -9.11 8.83
CA THR A 37 17.03 -9.87 7.68
C THR A 37 15.72 -9.23 7.27
N MET A 38 15.67 -8.67 6.06
CA MET A 38 14.48 -8.03 5.51
C MET A 38 13.68 -9.07 4.72
N LYS A 39 12.36 -9.07 4.88
CA LYS A 39 11.42 -9.99 4.23
C LYS A 39 10.12 -9.25 3.88
N MET A 40 9.38 -9.80 2.94
CA MET A 40 7.99 -9.40 2.65
C MET A 40 7.06 -10.57 2.95
N ASP A 41 5.84 -10.29 3.40
CA ASP A 41 4.84 -11.34 3.51
C ASP A 41 4.35 -11.80 2.11
N PRO A 42 3.90 -13.05 1.94
CA PRO A 42 3.51 -13.58 0.63
C PRO A 42 2.37 -12.83 -0.09
N LYS A 43 1.61 -11.97 0.62
CA LYS A 43 0.50 -11.19 0.05
C LYS A 43 0.92 -9.75 -0.29
N GLY A 44 2.13 -9.34 0.10
CA GLY A 44 2.71 -8.04 -0.22
C GLY A 44 2.11 -6.89 0.60
N PHE A 45 1.64 -7.16 1.82
CA PHE A 45 1.05 -6.13 2.69
C PHE A 45 2.10 -5.38 3.51
N TYR A 46 3.14 -6.07 3.95
CA TYR A 46 4.16 -5.61 4.87
C TYR A 46 5.54 -6.01 4.39
N LEU A 47 6.43 -5.02 4.34
CA LEU A 47 7.86 -5.24 4.45
C LEU A 47 8.21 -5.28 5.93
N TYR A 48 9.03 -6.23 6.35
CA TYR A 48 9.45 -6.31 7.75
C TYR A 48 10.88 -6.79 7.85
N TRP A 49 11.53 -6.45 8.95
CA TRP A 49 12.90 -6.88 9.18
C TRP A 49 13.14 -7.27 10.63
N ILE A 50 13.95 -8.31 10.79
CA ILE A 50 14.23 -8.94 12.07
C ILE A 50 15.69 -8.68 12.41
N ASN A 51 15.94 -8.10 13.59
CA ASN A 51 17.29 -7.88 14.09
C ASN A 51 17.86 -9.12 14.80
N GLN A 52 19.12 -9.04 15.24
CA GLN A 52 19.80 -10.14 15.95
C GLN A 52 19.12 -10.50 17.28
N SER A 53 18.43 -9.57 17.92
CA SER A 53 17.65 -9.76 19.16
C SER A 53 16.27 -10.39 18.92
N LYS A 54 15.96 -10.79 17.68
CA LYS A 54 14.65 -11.31 17.24
C LYS A 54 13.51 -10.30 17.35
N GLU A 55 13.82 -9.01 17.42
CA GLU A 55 12.81 -7.97 17.35
C GLU A 55 12.46 -7.72 15.89
N THR A 56 11.16 -7.61 15.62
CA THR A 56 10.63 -7.38 14.28
C THR A 56 10.08 -5.97 14.18
N GLU A 57 10.58 -5.22 13.21
CA GLU A 57 10.02 -3.93 12.81
C GLU A 57 9.31 -4.13 11.48
N PHE A 58 8.17 -3.45 11.32
CA PHE A 58 7.31 -3.63 10.18
C PHE A 58 7.03 -2.29 9.53
N LEU A 59 6.90 -2.32 8.21
CA LEU A 59 6.57 -1.22 7.35
C LEU A 59 5.36 -1.62 6.50
N ASP A 60 4.30 -0.82 6.57
CA ASP A 60 3.14 -1.01 5.73
C ASP A 60 3.47 -0.56 4.30
N ILE A 61 3.37 -1.49 3.34
CA ILE A 61 3.67 -1.23 1.93
C ILE A 61 2.81 -0.07 1.39
N ALA A 62 1.57 0.08 1.87
CA ALA A 62 0.66 1.15 1.46
C ALA A 62 1.14 2.56 1.88
N THR A 63 2.13 2.66 2.77
CA THR A 63 2.72 3.94 3.20
C THR A 63 3.99 4.32 2.43
N ILE A 64 4.48 3.43 1.56
CA ILE A 64 5.67 3.65 0.74
C ILE A 64 5.36 4.68 -0.36
N ARG A 65 6.25 5.65 -0.46
CA ARG A 65 6.21 6.75 -1.43
C ARG A 65 7.29 6.63 -2.49
N ASP A 66 8.42 6.02 -2.15
CA ASP A 66 9.55 5.88 -3.07
C ASP A 66 10.47 4.77 -2.58
N THR A 67 11.20 4.15 -3.50
CA THR A 67 12.35 3.29 -3.19
C THR A 67 13.50 3.71 -4.08
N ARG A 68 14.71 3.70 -3.52
CA ARG A 68 15.89 4.24 -4.18
C ARG A 68 17.04 3.28 -3.98
N ALA A 69 17.72 2.95 -5.06
CA ALA A 69 18.95 2.17 -5.02
C ALA A 69 20.11 2.95 -5.65
N GLY A 70 21.34 2.46 -5.44
CA GLY A 70 22.49 3.03 -6.10
C GLY A 70 22.76 4.48 -5.68
N LYS A 71 23.10 5.31 -6.68
CA LYS A 71 23.37 6.73 -6.52
C LYS A 71 22.17 7.56 -6.02
N TYR A 72 20.95 7.01 -6.09
CA TYR A 72 19.74 7.70 -5.62
C TYR A 72 19.40 7.37 -4.17
N ALA A 73 19.98 6.31 -3.60
CA ALA A 73 19.83 6.01 -2.19
C ALA A 73 20.54 7.07 -1.34
N LYS A 74 20.04 7.31 -0.12
CA LYS A 74 20.78 8.11 0.85
C LYS A 74 22.07 7.38 1.21
N LEU A 75 23.14 8.15 1.43
CA LEU A 75 24.43 7.64 1.86
C LEU A 75 24.81 8.22 3.23
N PRO A 76 25.47 7.45 4.11
CA PRO A 76 25.84 7.93 5.43
C PRO A 76 26.94 8.99 5.33
N LYS A 77 26.79 10.04 6.12
CA LYS A 77 27.78 11.12 6.27
C LYS A 77 28.76 10.84 7.41
N HIS A 78 28.31 10.15 8.46
CA HIS A 78 29.13 9.93 9.65
C HIS A 78 30.29 8.96 9.35
N PRO A 79 31.57 9.34 9.61
CA PRO A 79 32.74 8.54 9.22
C PRO A 79 32.71 7.10 9.72
N LYS A 80 32.30 6.87 10.98
CA LYS A 80 32.18 5.50 11.54
C LYS A 80 31.23 4.60 10.74
N VAL A 81 30.14 5.14 10.21
CA VAL A 81 29.17 4.34 9.42
C VAL A 81 29.69 4.14 8.00
N ARG A 82 30.33 5.16 7.41
CA ARG A 82 30.99 5.06 6.09
C ARG A 82 32.06 3.96 6.06
N ASN A 83 32.87 3.89 7.12
CA ASN A 83 33.91 2.88 7.26
C ASN A 83 33.35 1.45 7.32
N VAL A 84 32.17 1.24 7.93
CA VAL A 84 31.52 -0.10 7.95
C VAL A 84 31.21 -0.60 6.53
N PHE A 85 30.98 0.31 5.59
CA PHE A 85 30.64 -0.03 4.20
C PHE A 85 31.79 0.22 3.23
N ASN A 86 33.01 0.46 3.73
CA ASN A 86 34.21 0.72 2.94
C ASN A 86 33.99 1.82 1.89
N MET A 87 33.21 2.87 2.19
CA MET A 87 32.80 3.86 1.18
C MET A 87 33.94 4.75 0.69
N ASP A 88 34.99 4.90 1.51
CA ASP A 88 36.12 5.78 1.24
C ASP A 88 37.31 5.03 0.58
N PHE A 89 37.10 3.76 0.18
CA PHE A 89 38.09 2.95 -0.52
C PHE A 89 37.85 2.97 -2.05
N PRO A 90 38.92 2.97 -2.88
CA PRO A 90 38.80 3.08 -4.35
C PRO A 90 37.92 1.99 -5.00
N ASP A 91 38.03 0.74 -4.54
CA ASP A 91 37.32 -0.42 -5.12
C ASP A 91 35.95 -0.70 -4.47
N SER A 92 35.32 0.35 -3.93
CA SER A 92 34.10 0.20 -3.15
C SER A 92 32.85 0.01 -4.02
N HIS A 93 32.24 -1.16 -3.93
CA HIS A 93 30.95 -1.47 -4.57
C HIS A 93 29.72 -1.08 -3.72
N HIS A 94 29.86 -0.08 -2.83
CA HIS A 94 28.79 0.28 -1.88
C HIS A 94 27.50 0.76 -2.55
N LEU A 95 27.59 1.42 -3.71
CA LEU A 95 26.41 1.92 -4.43
C LEU A 95 25.49 0.77 -4.87
N ALA A 96 26.02 -0.33 -5.40
CA ALA A 96 25.22 -1.50 -5.81
C ALA A 96 24.45 -2.16 -4.65
N LYS A 97 24.79 -1.80 -3.42
CA LYS A 97 24.22 -2.34 -2.18
C LYS A 97 23.33 -1.33 -1.45
N ALA A 98 23.37 -0.05 -1.80
CA ALA A 98 22.63 1.00 -1.10
C ALA A 98 21.13 0.96 -1.46
N LEU A 99 20.27 0.94 -0.43
CA LEU A 99 18.81 0.97 -0.55
C LEU A 99 18.23 1.99 0.43
N THR A 100 17.35 2.87 -0.06
CA THR A 100 16.53 3.76 0.75
C THR A 100 15.07 3.52 0.44
N ILE A 101 14.25 3.34 1.47
CA ILE A 101 12.79 3.25 1.36
C ILE A 101 12.21 4.50 2.00
N VAL A 102 11.37 5.21 1.26
CA VAL A 102 10.73 6.46 1.69
C VAL A 102 9.27 6.21 1.97
N THR A 103 8.80 6.59 3.15
CA THR A 103 7.41 6.42 3.57
C THR A 103 6.84 7.71 4.12
N GLY A 104 5.54 7.94 4.01
CA GLY A 104 4.91 9.12 4.62
C GLY A 104 3.39 9.17 4.46
N PRO A 105 2.67 9.80 5.40
CA PRO A 105 1.23 10.04 5.28
C PRO A 105 0.87 11.01 4.16
N ASP A 106 1.81 11.86 3.74
CA ASP A 106 1.66 12.83 2.65
C ASP A 106 3.02 13.06 1.93
N THR A 107 3.06 14.01 1.00
CA THR A 107 4.24 14.32 0.18
C THR A 107 5.32 15.11 0.91
N VAL A 108 5.02 15.65 2.11
CA VAL A 108 5.92 16.53 2.87
C VAL A 108 6.51 15.79 4.07
N ASN A 109 5.67 15.09 4.82
CA ASN A 109 6.03 14.37 6.04
C ASN A 109 6.64 13.01 5.72
N LEU A 110 7.90 13.00 5.30
CA LEU A 110 8.61 11.80 4.85
C LEU A 110 9.53 11.22 5.93
N THR A 111 9.58 9.90 5.98
CA THR A 111 10.51 9.10 6.77
C THR A 111 11.39 8.26 5.84
N TYR A 112 12.69 8.21 6.13
CA TYR A 112 13.68 7.49 5.33
C TYR A 112 14.22 6.30 6.10
N HIS A 113 14.10 5.11 5.51
CA HIS A 113 14.65 3.87 6.03
C HIS A 113 15.82 3.45 5.16
N ASN A 114 17.04 3.47 5.70
CA ASN A 114 18.27 3.29 4.93
C ASN A 114 18.95 1.97 5.26
N PHE A 115 19.41 1.29 4.21
CA PHE A 115 19.98 -0.04 4.28
C PHE A 115 21.16 -0.17 3.31
N PHE A 116 22.10 -1.04 3.67
CA PHE A 116 23.04 -1.64 2.71
C PHE A 116 22.79 -3.14 2.66
N ALA A 117 22.54 -3.67 1.46
CA ALA A 117 22.39 -5.10 1.23
C ALA A 117 23.72 -5.83 1.41
N ALA A 118 23.69 -7.08 1.88
CA ALA A 118 24.89 -7.91 1.95
C ALA A 118 25.38 -8.34 0.55
N LYS A 119 24.43 -8.51 -0.39
CA LYS A 119 24.63 -8.86 -1.79
C LYS A 119 24.16 -7.70 -2.69
N GLU A 120 24.46 -7.75 -3.98
CA GLU A 120 24.04 -6.75 -4.97
C GLU A 120 22.57 -6.96 -5.38
N VAL A 121 21.67 -6.83 -4.41
CA VAL A 121 20.21 -7.03 -4.58
C VAL A 121 19.42 -5.73 -4.36
N ALA A 122 20.09 -4.61 -4.07
CA ALA A 122 19.41 -3.38 -3.68
C ALA A 122 18.50 -2.81 -4.79
N GLN A 123 18.94 -2.90 -6.06
CA GLN A 123 18.16 -2.43 -7.20
C GLN A 123 16.88 -3.26 -7.39
N THR A 124 17.00 -4.58 -7.46
CA THR A 124 15.85 -5.48 -7.62
C THR A 124 14.87 -5.38 -6.46
N TRP A 125 15.36 -5.24 -5.22
CA TRP A 125 14.50 -4.97 -4.06
C TRP A 125 13.78 -3.62 -4.18
N ALA A 126 14.46 -2.55 -4.61
CA ALA A 126 13.84 -1.25 -4.77
C ALA A 126 12.70 -1.32 -5.81
N ASP A 127 12.96 -1.89 -6.97
CA ASP A 127 12.01 -1.95 -8.09
C ASP A 127 10.76 -2.77 -7.72
N ASP A 128 10.94 -3.98 -7.17
CA ASP A 128 9.82 -4.85 -6.85
C ASP A 128 8.99 -4.34 -5.66
N ILE A 129 9.62 -3.74 -4.64
CA ILE A 129 8.88 -3.09 -3.54
C ILE A 129 8.01 -1.95 -4.09
N LEU A 130 8.54 -1.14 -5.00
CA LEU A 130 7.81 -0.01 -5.56
C LEU A 130 6.64 -0.45 -6.43
N ALA A 131 6.84 -1.49 -7.24
CA ALA A 131 5.79 -2.09 -8.07
C ALA A 131 4.62 -2.60 -7.20
N ILE A 132 4.92 -3.23 -6.07
CA ILE A 132 3.90 -3.70 -5.13
C ILE A 132 3.22 -2.52 -4.41
N ALA A 133 4.00 -1.52 -3.95
CA ALA A 133 3.48 -0.33 -3.28
C ALA A 133 2.50 0.47 -4.16
N TYR A 134 2.71 0.47 -5.47
CA TYR A 134 1.89 1.19 -6.43
C TYR A 134 0.93 0.31 -7.24
N ASN A 135 0.74 -0.93 -6.84
CA ASN A 135 -0.25 -1.80 -7.46
C ASN A 135 -1.67 -1.19 -7.29
N THR A 136 -2.31 -0.89 -8.42
CA THR A 136 -3.60 -0.19 -8.45
C THR A 136 -4.74 -1.03 -7.89
N LEU A 137 -4.71 -2.34 -8.11
CA LEU A 137 -5.72 -3.25 -7.56
C LEU A 137 -5.65 -3.29 -6.02
N ARG A 138 -4.43 -3.42 -5.45
CA ARG A 138 -4.21 -3.46 -4.01
C ARG A 138 -4.62 -2.15 -3.32
N ALA A 139 -4.32 -0.99 -3.93
CA ALA A 139 -4.72 0.31 -3.41
C ALA A 139 -6.24 0.50 -3.35
N ASN A 140 -6.98 -0.22 -4.20
CA ASN A 140 -8.44 -0.17 -4.31
C ASN A 140 -9.09 -1.51 -3.95
N ALA A 141 -8.42 -2.31 -3.12
CA ALA A 141 -8.87 -3.65 -2.78
C ALA A 141 -10.17 -3.63 -1.95
N CYS A 142 -10.88 -4.75 -1.96
CA CYS A 142 -12.10 -4.89 -1.18
C CYS A 142 -11.83 -4.98 0.33
N ARG A 143 -12.89 -4.83 1.13
CA ARG A 143 -12.80 -4.85 2.60
C ARG A 143 -12.18 -6.14 3.13
N GLN A 144 -12.45 -7.27 2.49
CA GLN A 144 -11.89 -8.57 2.88
C GLN A 144 -10.36 -8.59 2.83
N VAL A 145 -9.74 -7.99 1.80
CA VAL A 145 -8.27 -7.89 1.69
C VAL A 145 -7.68 -7.09 2.84
N PHE A 146 -8.33 -6.00 3.25
CA PHE A 146 -7.87 -5.21 4.41
C PHE A 146 -8.03 -5.96 5.74
N LEU A 147 -9.02 -6.85 5.87
CA LEU A 147 -9.13 -7.74 7.03
C LEU A 147 -8.05 -8.83 7.00
N GLU A 148 -7.76 -9.40 5.84
CA GLU A 148 -6.65 -10.35 5.65
C GLU A 148 -5.31 -9.68 6.01
N LYS A 149 -5.12 -8.42 5.64
CA LYS A 149 -3.96 -7.64 6.05
C LYS A 149 -3.82 -7.54 7.58
N VAL A 150 -4.92 -7.33 8.32
CA VAL A 150 -4.89 -7.34 9.79
C VAL A 150 -4.53 -8.73 10.33
N TYR A 151 -5.09 -9.78 9.74
CA TYR A 151 -4.75 -11.16 10.09
C TYR A 151 -3.24 -11.44 9.90
N VAL A 152 -2.71 -11.18 8.70
CA VAL A 152 -1.29 -11.35 8.38
C VAL A 152 -0.41 -10.57 9.35
N ARG A 153 -0.79 -9.34 9.69
CA ARG A 153 -0.04 -8.53 10.65
C ARG A 153 0.06 -9.21 12.02
N LEU A 154 -1.06 -9.67 12.55
CA LEU A 154 -1.11 -10.33 13.86
C LEU A 154 -0.33 -11.66 13.83
N SER A 155 -0.46 -12.43 12.75
CA SER A 155 0.23 -13.72 12.57
C SER A 155 1.75 -13.59 12.50
N LEU A 156 2.26 -12.52 11.89
CA LEU A 156 3.71 -12.27 11.80
C LEU A 156 4.30 -11.69 13.10
N GLN A 157 3.49 -11.11 13.98
CA GLN A 157 3.99 -10.40 15.15
C GLN A 157 4.15 -11.32 16.37
N THR A 158 5.13 -12.23 16.28
CA THR A 158 5.42 -13.22 17.31
C THR A 158 6.40 -12.73 18.38
N ASN A 159 6.40 -13.38 19.54
CA ASN A 159 7.46 -13.26 20.54
C ASN A 159 8.71 -14.08 20.14
N LYS A 160 9.71 -14.13 21.03
CA LYS A 160 10.96 -14.90 20.83
C LYS A 160 10.73 -16.41 20.65
N ASP A 161 9.63 -16.93 21.18
CA ASP A 161 9.25 -18.35 21.08
C ASP A 161 8.39 -18.65 19.83
N GLY A 162 8.20 -17.66 18.94
CA GLY A 162 7.40 -17.82 17.73
C GLY A 162 5.88 -17.86 17.97
N LYS A 163 5.40 -17.44 19.15
CA LYS A 163 3.96 -17.39 19.47
C LYS A 163 3.41 -15.97 19.36
N ILE A 164 2.14 -15.84 19.01
CA ILE A 164 1.43 -14.56 18.85
C ILE A 164 0.98 -14.06 20.23
N PRO A 165 1.47 -12.92 20.74
CA PRO A 165 1.05 -12.39 22.04
C PRO A 165 -0.35 -11.79 21.97
N VAL A 166 -1.25 -12.17 22.88
CA VAL A 166 -2.61 -11.61 22.96
C VAL A 166 -2.59 -10.10 23.20
N LYS A 167 -1.57 -9.59 23.92
CA LYS A 167 -1.31 -8.15 24.07
C LYS A 167 -1.27 -7.40 22.73
N ASN A 168 -0.78 -8.01 21.65
CA ASN A 168 -0.72 -7.36 20.34
C ASN A 168 -2.11 -7.27 19.69
N ILE A 169 -2.96 -8.29 19.87
CA ILE A 169 -4.37 -8.25 19.43
C ILE A 169 -5.13 -7.14 20.17
N LEU A 170 -4.97 -7.06 21.50
CA LEU A 170 -5.58 -6.01 22.33
C LEU A 170 -5.12 -4.59 21.93
N LYS A 171 -3.88 -4.44 21.46
CA LYS A 171 -3.35 -3.17 20.95
C LYS A 171 -3.89 -2.82 19.57
N MET A 172 -4.13 -3.82 18.73
CA MET A 172 -4.71 -3.63 17.39
C MET A 172 -6.15 -3.13 17.46
N PHE A 173 -6.89 -3.55 18.50
CA PHE A 173 -8.29 -3.17 18.74
C PHE A 173 -8.44 -2.45 20.09
N PRO A 174 -7.94 -1.21 20.22
CA PRO A 174 -7.81 -0.55 21.52
C PRO A 174 -9.14 -0.01 22.08
N ALA A 175 -10.19 0.06 21.26
CA ALA A 175 -11.45 0.73 21.60
C ALA A 175 -12.19 0.07 22.78
N ASP A 176 -12.28 -1.27 22.80
CA ASP A 176 -13.01 -2.01 23.83
C ASP A 176 -12.32 -3.35 24.12
N LYS A 177 -11.45 -3.35 25.13
CA LYS A 177 -10.65 -4.53 25.49
C LYS A 177 -11.50 -5.71 25.97
N LYS A 178 -12.57 -5.44 26.72
CA LYS A 178 -13.46 -6.50 27.23
C LYS A 178 -14.16 -7.22 26.08
N ARG A 179 -14.58 -6.46 25.06
CA ARG A 179 -15.16 -7.03 23.83
C ARG A 179 -14.16 -7.87 23.05
N VAL A 180 -12.90 -7.43 22.96
CA VAL A 180 -11.83 -8.21 22.33
C VAL A 180 -11.61 -9.54 23.08
N GLU A 181 -11.56 -9.51 24.41
CA GLU A 181 -11.42 -10.73 25.24
C GLU A 181 -12.60 -11.69 25.07
N ALA A 182 -13.83 -11.17 25.01
CA ALA A 182 -15.03 -11.97 24.75
C ALA A 182 -15.03 -12.59 23.34
N ALA A 183 -14.63 -11.82 22.33
CA ALA A 183 -14.51 -12.29 20.95
C ALA A 183 -13.41 -13.36 20.78
N LEU A 184 -12.29 -13.21 21.48
CA LEU A 184 -11.24 -14.24 21.53
C LEU A 184 -11.78 -15.53 22.15
N ALA A 185 -12.52 -15.42 23.26
CA ALA A 185 -13.15 -16.57 23.90
C ALA A 185 -14.11 -17.31 22.95
N ALA A 186 -14.97 -16.56 22.23
CA ALA A 186 -15.91 -17.11 21.27
C ALA A 186 -15.23 -17.79 20.06
N ALA A 187 -14.02 -17.35 19.71
CA ALA A 187 -13.18 -17.98 18.70
C ALA A 187 -12.33 -19.14 19.24
N ASN A 188 -12.54 -19.57 20.49
CA ASN A 188 -11.72 -20.57 21.19
C ASN A 188 -10.22 -20.22 21.25
N LEU A 189 -9.91 -18.92 21.36
CA LEU A 189 -8.56 -18.40 21.46
C LEU A 189 -8.23 -17.95 22.90
N PRO A 190 -6.96 -18.03 23.32
CA PRO A 190 -6.50 -17.43 24.57
C PRO A 190 -6.84 -15.93 24.63
N LYS A 191 -7.34 -15.49 25.79
CA LYS A 191 -7.84 -14.11 25.99
C LYS A 191 -7.10 -13.32 27.06
N GLY A 192 -6.28 -13.97 27.90
CA GLY A 192 -5.50 -13.30 28.93
C GLY A 192 -4.47 -12.37 28.30
N LYS A 193 -4.30 -11.17 28.86
CA LYS A 193 -3.38 -10.14 28.36
C LYS A 193 -1.94 -10.64 28.14
N PHE A 194 -1.49 -11.61 28.95
CA PHE A 194 -0.15 -12.18 28.90
C PHE A 194 -0.11 -13.56 28.22
N ASP A 195 -1.24 -14.05 27.74
CA ASP A 195 -1.32 -15.30 27.02
C ASP A 195 -0.67 -15.17 25.64
N THR A 196 -0.36 -16.33 25.07
CA THR A 196 0.19 -16.45 23.72
C THR A 196 -0.57 -17.50 22.94
N ILE A 197 -0.70 -17.30 21.62
CA ILE A 197 -1.40 -18.18 20.69
C ILE A 197 -0.36 -18.80 19.76
N LYS A 198 -0.45 -20.12 19.54
CA LYS A 198 0.40 -20.76 18.53
C LYS A 198 -0.09 -20.39 17.11
N PRO A 199 0.81 -20.17 16.13
CA PRO A 199 0.39 -19.77 14.78
C PRO A 199 -0.58 -20.72 14.07
N ASP A 200 -0.43 -22.03 14.30
CA ASP A 200 -1.31 -23.09 13.77
C ASP A 200 -2.72 -23.05 14.37
N VAL A 201 -2.89 -22.47 15.56
CA VAL A 201 -4.20 -22.26 16.19
C VAL A 201 -4.86 -20.97 15.69
N PHE A 202 -4.07 -19.93 15.40
CA PHE A 202 -4.57 -18.66 14.86
C PHE A 202 -4.77 -18.75 13.33
N THR A 203 -5.70 -19.59 12.91
CA THR A 203 -6.07 -19.79 11.50
C THR A 203 -6.94 -18.64 10.98
N GLU A 204 -7.07 -18.51 9.65
CA GLU A 204 -7.98 -17.55 9.04
C GLU A 204 -9.44 -17.78 9.47
N ALA A 205 -9.85 -19.03 9.65
CA ALA A 205 -11.18 -19.39 10.16
C ALA A 205 -11.38 -18.90 11.60
N ALA A 206 -10.40 -19.11 12.49
CA ALA A 206 -10.45 -18.61 13.86
C ALA A 206 -10.49 -17.06 13.88
N PHE A 207 -9.72 -16.41 13.01
CA PHE A 207 -9.75 -14.95 12.87
C PHE A 207 -11.10 -14.42 12.36
N LYS A 208 -11.73 -15.08 11.39
CA LYS A 208 -13.08 -14.72 10.91
C LYS A 208 -14.11 -14.85 12.03
N THR A 209 -14.08 -15.95 12.80
CA THR A 209 -14.94 -16.12 13.98
C THR A 209 -14.69 -15.02 15.01
N PHE A 210 -13.43 -14.67 15.27
CA PHE A 210 -13.08 -13.56 16.16
C PHE A 210 -13.68 -12.23 15.68
N ILE A 211 -13.55 -11.87 14.39
CA ILE A 211 -14.08 -10.63 13.84
C ILE A 211 -15.62 -10.57 13.91
N LEU A 212 -16.30 -11.69 13.62
CA LEU A 212 -17.76 -11.81 13.73
C LEU A 212 -18.26 -11.49 15.14
N HIS A 213 -17.56 -11.97 16.17
CA HIS A 213 -17.93 -11.71 17.56
C HIS A 213 -17.45 -10.36 18.09
N LEU A 214 -16.34 -9.84 17.55
CA LEU A 214 -15.80 -8.53 17.91
C LEU A 214 -16.73 -7.40 17.42
N CYS A 215 -17.27 -7.54 16.23
CA CYS A 215 -18.09 -6.52 15.58
C CYS A 215 -19.34 -7.14 14.95
N PRO A 216 -20.37 -7.48 15.76
CA PRO A 216 -21.66 -7.92 15.25
C PRO A 216 -22.28 -6.85 14.34
N ARG A 217 -22.96 -7.29 13.28
CA ARG A 217 -23.50 -6.42 12.22
C ARG A 217 -25.02 -6.56 12.10
N PRO A 218 -25.82 -6.02 13.04
CA PRO A 218 -27.28 -6.16 13.04
C PRO A 218 -27.94 -5.63 11.76
N GLU A 219 -27.39 -4.59 11.15
CA GLU A 219 -27.86 -4.01 9.90
C GLU A 219 -27.78 -5.00 8.71
N ILE A 220 -26.83 -5.94 8.74
CA ILE A 220 -26.76 -7.00 7.72
C ILE A 220 -27.90 -7.99 7.90
N ASN A 221 -28.29 -8.29 9.15
CA ASN A 221 -29.45 -9.12 9.43
C ASN A 221 -30.76 -8.45 9.00
N GLU A 222 -30.87 -7.13 9.14
CA GLU A 222 -32.03 -6.37 8.64
C GLU A 222 -32.12 -6.43 7.10
N ILE A 223 -31.01 -6.19 6.41
CA ILE A 223 -30.95 -6.36 4.95
C ILE A 223 -31.34 -7.79 4.58
N PHE A 224 -30.78 -8.77 5.25
CA PHE A 224 -31.02 -10.19 4.98
C PHE A 224 -32.50 -10.56 5.14
N THR A 225 -33.10 -10.22 6.28
CA THR A 225 -34.49 -10.56 6.60
C THR A 225 -35.50 -9.90 5.67
N SER A 226 -35.19 -8.72 5.12
CA SER A 226 -36.03 -8.03 4.13
C SER A 226 -36.24 -8.83 2.83
N PHE A 227 -35.33 -9.74 2.49
CA PHE A 227 -35.42 -10.61 1.31
C PHE A 227 -35.85 -12.04 1.63
N THR A 228 -35.60 -12.53 2.85
CA THR A 228 -35.89 -13.93 3.21
C THR A 228 -37.27 -14.16 3.79
N LYS A 229 -38.00 -13.08 4.15
CA LYS A 229 -39.31 -13.16 4.83
C LYS A 229 -39.25 -14.03 6.09
N GLY A 230 -38.16 -13.91 6.86
CA GLY A 230 -37.95 -14.65 8.11
C GLY A 230 -37.28 -16.02 7.96
N LYS A 231 -36.94 -16.48 6.75
CA LYS A 231 -36.09 -17.68 6.58
C LYS A 231 -34.65 -17.38 7.02
N GLY A 232 -34.00 -18.35 7.66
CA GLY A 232 -32.59 -18.27 8.10
C GLY A 232 -31.55 -18.37 6.97
N PHE A 233 -31.98 -18.44 5.71
CA PHE A 233 -31.14 -18.53 4.52
C PHE A 233 -31.78 -17.76 3.36
N MET A 234 -30.95 -17.22 2.45
CA MET A 234 -31.38 -16.79 1.11
C MET A 234 -31.16 -17.94 0.13
N THR A 235 -32.14 -18.21 -0.74
CA THR A 235 -31.95 -19.14 -1.87
C THR A 235 -31.19 -18.47 -3.00
N LYS A 236 -30.72 -19.26 -3.96
CA LYS A 236 -30.11 -18.78 -5.21
C LYS A 236 -30.97 -17.74 -5.92
N GLU A 237 -32.29 -17.93 -5.98
CA GLU A 237 -33.23 -17.01 -6.63
C GLU A 237 -33.35 -15.69 -5.84
N MET A 238 -33.43 -15.77 -4.51
CA MET A 238 -33.46 -14.58 -3.65
C MET A 238 -32.19 -13.75 -3.78
N LEU A 239 -31.02 -14.41 -3.79
CA LEU A 239 -29.74 -13.73 -3.98
C LEU A 239 -29.64 -13.15 -5.40
N THR A 240 -30.07 -13.87 -6.43
CA THR A 240 -30.11 -13.36 -7.82
C THR A 240 -30.92 -12.08 -7.91
N LYS A 241 -32.10 -12.04 -7.27
CA LYS A 241 -32.95 -10.85 -7.20
C LYS A 241 -32.24 -9.70 -6.49
N PHE A 242 -31.64 -9.96 -5.32
CA PHE A 242 -30.88 -8.96 -4.58
C PHE A 242 -29.75 -8.34 -5.42
N LEU A 243 -28.98 -9.16 -6.13
CA LEU A 243 -27.87 -8.72 -6.97
C LEU A 243 -28.35 -7.82 -8.12
N ASN A 244 -29.38 -8.26 -8.85
CA ASN A 244 -29.84 -7.56 -10.05
C ASN A 244 -30.70 -6.33 -9.74
N GLU A 245 -31.38 -6.27 -8.59
CA GLU A 245 -32.26 -5.15 -8.23
C GLU A 245 -31.65 -4.15 -7.25
N LYS A 246 -30.78 -4.58 -6.32
CA LYS A 246 -30.22 -3.69 -5.28
C LYS A 246 -28.76 -3.36 -5.48
N GLN A 247 -27.97 -4.28 -6.01
CA GLN A 247 -26.53 -4.08 -6.20
C GLN A 247 -26.17 -3.49 -7.58
N ARG A 248 -27.12 -3.52 -8.52
CA ARG A 248 -26.93 -3.01 -9.88
C ARG A 248 -27.21 -1.51 -9.97
N ASP A 249 -26.34 -0.79 -10.67
CA ASP A 249 -26.60 0.58 -11.13
C ASP A 249 -27.61 0.53 -12.28
N SER A 250 -28.82 1.04 -12.05
CA SER A 250 -29.95 1.01 -13.01
C SER A 250 -29.69 1.76 -14.31
N ARG A 251 -28.63 2.59 -14.38
CA ARG A 251 -28.24 3.32 -15.59
C ARG A 251 -27.37 2.47 -16.54
N LEU A 252 -26.93 1.28 -16.11
CA LEU A 252 -26.06 0.43 -16.92
C LEU A 252 -26.85 -0.30 -18.00
N ASN A 253 -26.39 -0.14 -19.24
CA ASN A 253 -26.91 -0.86 -20.39
C ASN A 253 -26.79 -2.39 -20.19
N GLU A 254 -27.88 -3.11 -20.40
CA GLU A 254 -27.97 -4.56 -20.13
C GLU A 254 -27.22 -5.43 -21.15
N GLU A 255 -27.00 -4.96 -22.37
CA GLU A 255 -26.21 -5.70 -23.35
C GLU A 255 -24.71 -5.65 -23.01
N LEU A 256 -24.22 -4.47 -22.62
CA LEU A 256 -22.82 -4.27 -22.24
C LEU A 256 -22.51 -4.85 -20.85
N PHE A 257 -23.48 -4.77 -19.93
CA PHE A 257 -23.39 -5.25 -18.55
C PHE A 257 -24.58 -6.16 -18.27
N PRO A 258 -24.56 -7.44 -18.70
CA PRO A 258 -25.68 -8.36 -18.51
C PRO A 258 -26.02 -8.58 -17.03
N LEU A 259 -27.28 -8.91 -16.77
CA LEU A 259 -27.73 -9.35 -15.46
C LEU A 259 -26.98 -10.61 -15.01
N VAL A 260 -26.77 -10.74 -13.70
CA VAL A 260 -26.11 -11.90 -13.12
C VAL A 260 -27.01 -13.11 -13.31
N ARG A 261 -26.46 -14.17 -13.91
CA ARG A 261 -27.18 -15.41 -14.18
C ARG A 261 -27.20 -16.32 -12.95
N PRO A 262 -28.23 -17.16 -12.80
CA PRO A 262 -28.35 -18.08 -11.66
C PRO A 262 -27.10 -18.95 -11.41
N GLU A 263 -26.36 -19.32 -12.46
CA GLU A 263 -25.17 -20.17 -12.36
C GLU A 263 -23.96 -19.39 -11.82
N GLN A 264 -23.87 -18.11 -12.14
CA GLN A 264 -22.85 -17.23 -11.55
C GLN A 264 -23.15 -17.00 -10.07
N VAL A 265 -24.44 -16.90 -9.70
CA VAL A 265 -24.85 -16.78 -8.29
C VAL A 265 -24.46 -18.03 -7.50
N LYS A 266 -24.56 -19.23 -8.09
CA LYS A 266 -24.09 -20.46 -7.45
C LYS A 266 -22.61 -20.37 -7.07
N ASN A 267 -21.75 -19.90 -7.99
CA ASN A 267 -20.32 -19.75 -7.73
C ASN A 267 -20.04 -18.73 -6.61
N LEU A 268 -20.84 -17.66 -6.51
CA LEU A 268 -20.74 -16.69 -5.41
C LEU A 268 -21.10 -17.33 -4.07
N ILE A 269 -22.16 -18.15 -4.03
CA ILE A 269 -22.54 -18.88 -2.83
C ILE A 269 -21.42 -19.83 -2.41
N GLU A 270 -20.88 -20.64 -3.33
CA GLU A 270 -19.77 -21.55 -3.05
C GLU A 270 -18.51 -20.83 -2.56
N LYS A 271 -18.26 -19.60 -3.04
CA LYS A 271 -17.11 -18.78 -2.63
C LYS A 271 -17.27 -18.18 -1.23
N TYR A 272 -18.47 -17.73 -0.87
CA TYR A 272 -18.69 -16.88 0.31
C TYR A 272 -19.39 -17.56 1.48
N GLU A 273 -20.15 -18.62 1.24
CA GLU A 273 -20.89 -19.32 2.28
C GLU A 273 -19.95 -20.16 3.16
N PRO A 274 -19.89 -19.91 4.49
CA PRO A 274 -19.01 -20.67 5.37
C PRO A 274 -19.42 -22.14 5.54
N SER A 275 -20.73 -22.44 5.49
CA SER A 275 -21.25 -23.80 5.65
C SER A 275 -21.31 -24.53 4.32
N SER A 276 -20.47 -25.56 4.14
CA SER A 276 -20.50 -26.40 2.93
C SER A 276 -21.86 -27.08 2.69
N SER A 277 -22.62 -27.35 3.77
CA SER A 277 -23.99 -27.88 3.68
C SER A 277 -24.99 -26.86 3.13
N ASN A 278 -24.84 -25.58 3.47
CA ASN A 278 -25.66 -24.52 2.87
C ASN A 278 -25.23 -24.28 1.42
N ALA A 279 -23.92 -24.19 1.17
CA ALA A 279 -23.37 -23.95 -0.15
C ALA A 279 -23.83 -24.99 -1.18
N SER A 280 -23.75 -26.28 -0.83
CA SER A 280 -24.21 -27.38 -1.68
C SER A 280 -25.72 -27.35 -1.97
N ARG A 281 -26.52 -26.77 -1.07
CA ARG A 281 -27.96 -26.55 -1.27
C ARG A 281 -28.29 -25.25 -2.01
N GLY A 282 -27.28 -24.48 -2.45
CA GLY A 282 -27.48 -23.18 -3.09
C GLY A 282 -28.10 -22.15 -2.15
N GLN A 283 -27.72 -22.21 -0.86
CA GLN A 283 -28.21 -21.33 0.20
C GLN A 283 -27.07 -20.50 0.77
N ILE A 284 -27.34 -19.23 1.07
CA ILE A 284 -26.39 -18.34 1.74
C ILE A 284 -26.96 -17.84 3.06
N SER A 285 -26.14 -17.84 4.12
CA SER A 285 -26.48 -17.36 5.45
C SER A 285 -26.27 -15.83 5.57
N PRO A 286 -26.70 -15.19 6.68
CA PRO A 286 -26.35 -13.80 6.95
C PRO A 286 -24.84 -13.56 6.97
N GLU A 287 -24.05 -14.49 7.53
CA GLU A 287 -22.58 -14.43 7.52
C GLU A 287 -22.03 -14.57 6.11
N GLY A 288 -22.55 -15.50 5.30
CA GLY A 288 -22.18 -15.62 3.90
C GLY A 288 -22.45 -14.34 3.11
N LEU A 289 -23.62 -13.72 3.31
CA LEU A 289 -23.94 -12.43 2.69
C LEU A 289 -22.99 -11.33 3.18
N MET A 290 -22.65 -11.30 4.46
CA MET A 290 -21.68 -10.34 5.00
C MET A 290 -20.30 -10.50 4.32
N PHE A 291 -19.81 -11.74 4.16
CA PHE A 291 -18.54 -11.98 3.46
C PHE A 291 -18.61 -11.58 1.99
N TYR A 292 -19.72 -11.87 1.31
CA TYR A 292 -19.97 -11.37 -0.06
C TYR A 292 -19.90 -9.85 -0.13
N LEU A 293 -20.55 -9.13 0.79
CA LEU A 293 -20.58 -7.67 0.83
C LEU A 293 -19.21 -7.04 1.13
N MET A 294 -18.28 -7.79 1.72
CA MET A 294 -16.88 -7.37 1.91
C MET A 294 -15.97 -7.82 0.76
N GLY A 295 -16.48 -8.61 -0.17
CA GLY A 295 -15.75 -9.27 -1.25
C GLY A 295 -15.36 -8.35 -2.40
N SER A 296 -14.60 -8.90 -3.35
CA SER A 296 -14.13 -8.19 -4.55
C SER A 296 -15.27 -7.74 -5.48
N GLU A 297 -16.36 -8.51 -5.50
CA GLU A 297 -17.53 -8.34 -6.36
C GLU A 297 -18.38 -7.14 -5.96
N THR A 298 -18.21 -6.64 -4.74
CA THR A 298 -18.95 -5.49 -4.19
C THR A 298 -18.06 -4.25 -4.04
N SER A 299 -16.91 -4.22 -4.72
CA SER A 299 -16.06 -3.03 -4.71
C SER A 299 -16.83 -1.81 -5.19
N VAL A 300 -16.80 -0.75 -4.39
CA VAL A 300 -17.38 0.56 -4.75
C VAL A 300 -16.64 1.18 -5.95
N VAL A 301 -15.41 0.74 -6.19
CA VAL A 301 -14.55 1.22 -7.26
C VAL A 301 -14.77 0.39 -8.52
N LYS A 302 -15.12 1.05 -9.63
CA LYS A 302 -15.18 0.45 -10.97
C LYS A 302 -13.75 0.21 -11.48
N LEU A 303 -13.19 -0.96 -11.18
CA LEU A 303 -11.80 -1.32 -11.44
C LEU A 303 -11.41 -1.23 -12.94
N ASP A 304 -12.38 -1.49 -13.81
CA ASP A 304 -12.29 -1.34 -15.27
C ASP A 304 -12.06 0.11 -15.72
N LYS A 305 -12.49 1.10 -14.93
CA LYS A 305 -12.17 2.52 -15.16
C LYS A 305 -10.81 2.94 -14.60
N LEU A 306 -10.22 2.14 -13.72
CA LEU A 306 -8.88 2.40 -13.17
C LEU A 306 -7.78 1.83 -14.06
N ALA A 307 -8.03 0.71 -14.73
CA ALA A 307 -7.16 0.22 -15.78
C ALA A 307 -7.22 1.21 -16.95
N GLN A 308 -6.10 1.81 -17.37
CA GLN A 308 -6.01 2.86 -18.40
C GLN A 308 -7.12 2.75 -19.47
N SER A 309 -8.23 3.48 -19.27
CA SER A 309 -9.48 3.23 -19.98
C SER A 309 -9.89 4.37 -20.91
N HIS A 310 -9.17 5.50 -20.85
CA HIS A 310 -9.46 6.65 -21.69
C HIS A 310 -8.76 6.51 -23.04
N ASP A 311 -9.36 7.10 -24.06
CA ASP A 311 -8.70 7.28 -25.35
C ASP A 311 -7.56 8.28 -25.17
N MET A 312 -6.33 7.81 -25.29
CA MET A 312 -5.11 8.61 -25.12
C MET A 312 -4.55 9.12 -26.46
N THR A 313 -5.35 9.06 -27.54
CA THR A 313 -4.96 9.49 -28.90
C THR A 313 -5.52 10.87 -29.29
N GLN A 314 -6.41 11.45 -28.49
CA GLN A 314 -6.91 12.81 -28.68
C GLN A 314 -5.81 13.87 -28.48
N PRO A 315 -5.99 15.11 -28.97
CA PRO A 315 -5.07 16.23 -28.70
C PRO A 315 -4.98 16.61 -27.21
N ILE A 316 -3.82 17.12 -26.78
CA ILE A 316 -3.54 17.52 -25.38
C ILE A 316 -4.64 18.41 -24.74
N PRO A 317 -5.22 19.43 -25.42
CA PRO A 317 -6.26 20.27 -24.83
C PRO A 317 -7.56 19.54 -24.45
N HIS A 318 -7.73 18.28 -24.85
CA HIS A 318 -8.91 17.47 -24.50
C HIS A 318 -8.76 16.72 -23.17
N TYR A 319 -7.60 16.82 -22.50
CA TYR A 319 -7.35 16.13 -21.23
C TYR A 319 -7.20 17.11 -20.08
N PHE A 320 -7.74 16.73 -18.93
CA PHE A 320 -7.32 17.31 -17.67
C PHE A 320 -5.95 16.76 -17.27
N ILE A 321 -4.98 17.66 -17.09
CA ILE A 321 -3.60 17.31 -16.72
C ILE A 321 -3.40 17.64 -15.25
N LYS A 322 -3.02 16.63 -14.46
CA LYS A 322 -2.63 16.81 -13.06
C LYS A 322 -1.38 17.71 -13.00
N SER A 323 -1.56 18.90 -12.41
CA SER A 323 -0.59 19.99 -12.45
C SER A 323 -0.29 20.49 -11.02
N SER A 324 0.97 20.89 -10.78
CA SER A 324 1.44 21.43 -9.51
C SER A 324 1.91 22.87 -9.72
N HIS A 325 1.46 23.75 -8.84
CA HIS A 325 1.91 25.13 -8.73
C HIS A 325 3.01 25.24 -7.67
N ASN A 326 4.01 26.09 -7.89
CA ASN A 326 5.19 26.31 -7.04
C ASN A 326 5.73 25.02 -6.41
N THR A 327 5.99 24.02 -7.26
CA THR A 327 6.25 22.63 -6.84
C THR A 327 7.35 22.50 -5.79
N TYR A 328 8.35 23.37 -5.82
CA TYR A 328 9.48 23.35 -4.89
C TYR A 328 9.08 23.67 -3.44
N LEU A 329 7.98 24.37 -3.18
CA LEU A 329 7.59 24.77 -1.82
C LEU A 329 6.94 23.62 -1.05
N THR A 330 7.38 23.41 0.19
CA THR A 330 6.81 22.39 1.10
C THR A 330 5.76 22.95 2.06
N ALA A 331 5.65 24.28 2.16
CA ALA A 331 4.81 24.96 3.15
C ALA A 331 4.28 26.31 2.61
N GLY A 332 4.38 27.40 3.38
CA GLY A 332 3.82 28.70 3.04
C GLY A 332 4.55 29.42 1.89
N GLN A 333 3.83 30.30 1.20
CA GLN A 333 4.35 31.07 0.06
C GLN A 333 5.39 32.14 0.47
N LEU A 334 5.35 32.65 1.70
CA LEU A 334 6.22 33.75 2.13
C LEU A 334 7.44 33.30 2.94
N THR A 335 7.32 32.21 3.70
CA THR A 335 8.32 31.75 4.68
C THR A 335 8.54 30.23 4.64
N GLY A 336 8.15 29.57 3.54
CA GLY A 336 8.26 28.12 3.38
C GLY A 336 9.64 27.61 2.96
N VAL A 337 9.89 26.34 3.23
CA VAL A 337 11.10 25.65 2.76
C VAL A 337 10.90 25.22 1.30
N SER A 338 11.90 25.48 0.47
CA SER A 338 12.02 24.93 -0.88
C SER A 338 12.80 23.61 -0.84
N SER A 339 12.31 22.59 -1.55
CA SER A 339 12.88 21.25 -1.52
C SER A 339 12.87 20.56 -2.88
N PRO A 340 14.01 19.98 -3.31
CA PRO A 340 14.06 19.19 -4.53
C PRO A 340 13.33 17.84 -4.40
N GLU A 341 13.01 17.41 -3.17
CA GLU A 341 12.24 16.20 -2.90
C GLU A 341 10.78 16.34 -3.34
N MET A 342 10.22 17.55 -3.32
CA MET A 342 8.83 17.78 -3.72
C MET A 342 8.59 17.42 -5.19
N TYR A 343 9.56 17.70 -6.07
CA TYR A 343 9.47 17.28 -7.47
C TYR A 343 9.34 15.76 -7.60
N ARG A 344 10.13 14.99 -6.82
CA ARG A 344 10.04 13.52 -6.82
C ARG A 344 8.64 13.09 -6.38
N GLN A 345 8.17 13.62 -5.26
CA GLN A 345 6.88 13.24 -4.68
C GLN A 345 5.69 13.61 -5.59
N CYS A 346 5.73 14.78 -6.24
CA CYS A 346 4.71 15.18 -7.22
C CYS A 346 4.69 14.24 -8.43
N LEU A 347 5.86 13.89 -8.99
CA LEU A 347 5.96 12.95 -10.11
C LEU A 347 5.47 11.55 -9.73
N LEU A 348 5.89 11.05 -8.57
CA LEU A 348 5.45 9.77 -8.01
C LEU A 348 3.95 9.76 -7.68
N ALA A 349 3.34 10.91 -7.41
CA ALA A 349 1.90 11.05 -7.30
C ALA A 349 1.17 11.10 -8.66
N GLY A 350 1.89 11.01 -9.78
CA GLY A 350 1.34 11.08 -11.14
C GLY A 350 1.13 12.49 -11.68
N CYS A 351 1.71 13.53 -11.05
CA CYS A 351 1.69 14.89 -11.60
C CYS A 351 2.48 14.94 -12.91
N ARG A 352 1.98 15.64 -13.93
CA ARG A 352 2.60 15.75 -15.28
C ARG A 352 2.94 17.18 -15.69
N CYS A 353 2.52 18.18 -14.90
CA CYS A 353 2.94 19.58 -15.06
C CYS A 353 3.54 20.11 -13.76
N LEU A 354 4.77 20.61 -13.83
CA LEU A 354 5.52 21.12 -12.69
C LEU A 354 6.00 22.54 -12.98
N GLU A 355 6.09 23.35 -11.93
CA GLU A 355 6.52 24.74 -11.99
C GLU A 355 7.90 24.92 -11.39
N LEU A 356 8.75 25.71 -12.07
CA LEU A 356 10.11 26.04 -11.65
C LEU A 356 10.34 27.55 -11.78
N ASP A 357 10.35 28.25 -10.64
CA ASP A 357 10.65 29.67 -10.57
C ASP A 357 12.16 29.88 -10.55
N CYS A 358 12.73 30.16 -11.72
CA CYS A 358 14.18 30.20 -11.91
C CYS A 358 14.72 31.62 -11.70
N TRP A 359 15.73 31.74 -10.82
CA TRP A 359 16.40 33.02 -10.52
C TRP A 359 17.90 32.91 -10.74
N LYS A 360 18.54 34.07 -10.98
CA LYS A 360 20.01 34.15 -11.06
C LYS A 360 20.62 33.78 -9.71
N GLY A 361 21.71 33.02 -9.74
CA GLY A 361 22.50 32.73 -8.54
C GLY A 361 23.11 33.99 -7.94
N LYS A 362 23.44 33.94 -6.66
CA LYS A 362 24.17 35.01 -5.98
C LYS A 362 25.68 34.80 -6.16
N PRO A 363 26.46 35.89 -6.28
CA PRO A 363 27.92 35.78 -6.21
C PRO A 363 28.37 35.11 -4.90
N PRO A 364 29.46 34.33 -4.90
CA PRO A 364 30.42 34.16 -6.00
C PRO A 364 30.11 33.01 -6.97
N ASP A 365 29.18 32.11 -6.64
CA ASP A 365 28.97 30.88 -7.40
C ASP A 365 28.14 31.09 -8.68
N GLU A 366 27.26 32.11 -8.71
CA GLU A 366 26.40 32.50 -9.85
C GLU A 366 25.51 31.38 -10.46
N GLU A 367 25.43 30.22 -9.81
CA GLU A 367 24.62 29.07 -10.25
C GLU A 367 23.11 29.34 -10.17
N PRO A 368 22.30 29.00 -11.21
CA PRO A 368 20.86 29.20 -11.19
C PRO A 368 20.16 28.51 -10.02
N ILE A 369 19.26 29.24 -9.37
CA ILE A 369 18.49 28.76 -8.22
C ILE A 369 16.99 28.71 -8.53
N ILE A 370 16.26 27.97 -7.70
CA ILE A 370 14.80 27.96 -7.66
C ILE A 370 14.34 28.47 -6.29
N THR A 371 13.48 29.48 -6.29
CA THR A 371 12.90 30.09 -5.08
C THR A 371 11.68 30.94 -5.43
N HIS A 372 10.87 31.31 -4.44
CA HIS A 372 9.81 32.29 -4.62
C HIS A 372 10.39 33.70 -4.40
N GLY A 373 10.48 34.47 -5.49
CA GLY A 373 11.16 35.76 -5.52
C GLY A 373 10.62 36.78 -4.53
N PHE A 374 11.50 37.63 -4.01
CA PHE A 374 11.17 38.70 -3.05
C PHE A 374 10.45 38.22 -1.78
N THR A 375 10.67 36.97 -1.39
CA THR A 375 10.14 36.39 -0.15
C THR A 375 11.25 35.86 0.76
N MET A 376 10.87 35.24 1.88
CA MET A 376 11.78 34.59 2.83
C MET A 376 11.81 33.06 2.65
N THR A 377 11.40 32.54 1.50
CA THR A 377 11.51 31.10 1.22
C THR A 377 12.96 30.69 1.02
N THR A 378 13.31 29.45 1.39
CA THR A 378 14.68 28.95 1.17
C THR A 378 14.94 28.72 -0.33
N GLU A 379 16.21 28.60 -0.71
CA GLU A 379 16.64 28.45 -2.10
C GLU A 379 17.14 27.02 -2.36
N ILE A 380 16.93 26.50 -3.58
CA ILE A 380 17.49 25.22 -4.02
C ILE A 380 18.19 25.38 -5.37
N LEU A 381 19.24 24.60 -5.63
CA LEU A 381 19.95 24.65 -6.92
C LEU A 381 19.10 24.05 -8.05
N PHE A 382 19.06 24.72 -9.20
CA PHE A 382 18.35 24.25 -10.38
C PHE A 382 18.83 22.86 -10.85
N LYS A 383 20.15 22.63 -10.81
CA LYS A 383 20.80 21.36 -11.21
C LYS A 383 20.29 20.16 -10.42
N VAL A 384 20.10 20.30 -9.11
CA VAL A 384 19.62 19.22 -8.24
C VAL A 384 18.17 18.86 -8.60
N SER A 385 17.32 19.86 -8.80
CA SER A 385 15.93 19.68 -9.20
C SER A 385 15.80 18.97 -10.56
N SER A 386 16.61 19.36 -11.54
CA SER A 386 16.63 18.75 -12.88
C SER A 386 17.06 17.28 -12.85
N SER A 387 18.06 16.94 -12.03
CA SER A 387 18.50 15.55 -11.84
C SER A 387 17.42 14.66 -11.20
N ASN A 388 16.64 15.20 -10.27
CA ASN A 388 15.52 14.49 -9.65
C ASN A 388 14.37 14.25 -10.63
N GLN A 389 14.03 15.24 -11.47
CA GLN A 389 12.97 15.11 -12.46
C GLN A 389 13.33 14.08 -13.55
N SER A 390 14.53 14.17 -14.11
CA SER A 390 15.00 13.22 -15.14
C SER A 390 15.03 11.78 -14.64
N SER A 391 15.39 11.56 -13.37
CA SER A 391 15.38 10.20 -12.78
C SER A 391 14.00 9.56 -12.64
N LEU A 392 12.91 10.33 -12.71
CA LEU A 392 11.54 9.87 -12.45
C LEU A 392 10.55 10.22 -13.57
N ALA A 393 11.03 10.77 -14.69
CA ALA A 393 10.21 11.29 -15.76
C ALA A 393 9.15 10.29 -16.27
N GLN A 394 9.53 9.01 -16.31
CA GLN A 394 8.72 7.91 -16.84
C GLN A 394 8.42 6.81 -15.81
N SER A 395 8.80 6.97 -14.54
CA SER A 395 8.79 5.84 -13.58
C SER A 395 7.40 5.34 -13.19
N ARG A 396 6.34 6.12 -13.43
CA ARG A 396 4.97 5.78 -13.02
C ARG A 396 3.87 6.13 -14.03
N CYS A 397 4.23 6.80 -15.10
CA CYS A 397 3.30 7.27 -16.11
C CYS A 397 4.05 7.38 -17.44
N ASP A 398 3.60 6.62 -18.43
CA ASP A 398 4.24 6.55 -19.75
C ASP A 398 3.90 7.77 -20.63
N TYR A 399 3.01 8.64 -20.17
CA TYR A 399 2.58 9.84 -20.88
C TYR A 399 3.51 11.03 -20.61
N GLY A 400 3.69 11.86 -21.64
CA GLY A 400 4.64 12.97 -21.66
C GLY A 400 4.50 13.98 -20.51
N MET A 401 5.61 14.64 -20.17
CA MET A 401 5.67 15.70 -19.15
C MET A 401 5.85 17.08 -19.79
N ARG A 402 5.34 18.12 -19.11
CA ARG A 402 5.62 19.52 -19.45
C ARG A 402 6.11 20.27 -18.22
N SER A 403 7.22 20.97 -18.32
CA SER A 403 7.68 21.92 -17.31
C SER A 403 7.36 23.33 -17.78
N GLY A 404 6.68 24.11 -16.93
CA GLY A 404 6.48 25.55 -17.16
C GLY A 404 7.53 26.34 -16.40
N SER A 405 8.13 27.33 -17.05
CA SER A 405 8.95 28.36 -16.42
C SER A 405 8.23 29.69 -16.55
N SER A 406 7.95 30.35 -15.43
CA SER A 406 7.54 31.74 -15.40
C SER A 406 8.81 32.58 -15.61
N LEU A 407 8.94 33.22 -16.78
CA LEU A 407 10.06 34.11 -17.12
C LEU A 407 9.81 35.53 -16.61
#